data_AF-A0AA47EHN2-F1
#
_entry.id   AF-A0AA47EHN2-F1
#
_cell.length_a   1.000
_cell.length_b   1.000
_cell.length_c   1.000
_cell.angle_alpha   90.00
_cell.angle_beta   90.00
_cell.angle_gamma   90.00
#
_symmetry.space_group_name_H-M   'P 1'
#
loop_
_entity.id
_entity.type
_entity.pdbx_description
1 polymer ?
#
loop_
_entity_poly.entity_id
_entity_poly.type
_entity_poly.pdbx_seq_one_letter_code
_entity_poly.pdbx_strand_id
1 'polypeptide(L)'
;MIHSTAKIGRNVTIKEDGIIGENVTLEDDVYIDYGCIIRDNVHIKKGSFIGARTIIGEYLMDFYKDKTNKVHPLIIGENALIRTENVIYGDTIIGDNFQSGHKVTIREKTIIGNNVRVGTLSDIQGYCEIGNYVGIHSNVHIGQKSKINDYVWIFPYVVLTNDPTPPSEVMLGVTIDSFAVIATGSIILPGVHVCEDGFVGAGAVVNRDVPKETVVVGNPAKEICSVSKIKNKLTGELVYPWRYTFKRGMPWEESGYESWYNSLDIRGDEKNV
;
A
#
# COMPACT_ATOMS: atom_id res chain seq x y z
N MET A 1 18.37 -6.91 -22.54
CA MET A 1 19.73 -6.37 -22.32
C MET A 1 19.99 -6.37 -20.83
N ILE A 2 21.12 -6.91 -20.37
CA ILE A 2 21.47 -6.95 -18.94
C ILE A 2 22.81 -6.24 -18.78
N HIS A 3 22.84 -5.19 -17.97
CA HIS A 3 24.08 -4.47 -17.70
C HIS A 3 25.08 -5.34 -16.93
N SER A 4 26.38 -5.17 -17.19
CA SER A 4 27.45 -6.01 -16.62
C SER A 4 27.62 -5.88 -15.11
N THR A 5 27.14 -4.78 -14.51
CA THR A 5 27.17 -4.55 -13.06
C THR A 5 26.00 -5.16 -12.31
N ALA A 6 25.00 -5.72 -13.01
CA ALA A 6 23.87 -6.37 -12.37
C ALA A 6 24.30 -7.66 -11.65
N LYS A 7 23.84 -7.81 -10.41
CA LYS A 7 24.06 -9.00 -9.59
C LYS A 7 22.83 -9.89 -9.69
N ILE A 8 23.01 -11.09 -10.25
CA ILE A 8 21.93 -12.03 -10.54
C ILE A 8 22.11 -13.29 -9.69
N GLY A 9 21.11 -13.61 -8.88
CA GLY A 9 21.05 -14.79 -8.03
C GLY A 9 20.84 -16.10 -8.80
N ARG A 10 20.63 -17.18 -8.05
CA ARG A 10 20.36 -18.52 -8.59
C ARG A 10 18.93 -18.61 -9.09
N ASN A 11 18.70 -19.40 -10.15
CA ASN A 11 17.39 -19.66 -10.73
C ASN A 11 16.58 -18.41 -11.14
N VAL A 12 17.25 -17.26 -11.32
CA VAL A 12 16.59 -16.05 -11.80
C VAL A 12 16.14 -16.27 -13.24
N THR A 13 14.88 -15.99 -13.51
CA THR A 13 14.32 -16.00 -14.88
C THR A 13 14.11 -14.59 -15.35
N ILE A 14 14.66 -14.24 -16.51
CA ILE A 14 14.39 -12.97 -17.19
C ILE A 14 13.86 -13.31 -18.58
N LYS A 15 12.60 -12.95 -18.83
CA LYS A 15 11.93 -13.21 -20.11
C LYS A 15 12.38 -12.22 -21.18
N GLU A 16 12.00 -12.53 -22.42
CA GLU A 16 12.39 -11.78 -23.61
C GLU A 16 12.07 -10.28 -23.47
N ASP A 17 12.90 -9.46 -24.12
CA ASP A 17 12.83 -8.00 -24.09
C ASP A 17 13.01 -7.33 -22.71
N GLY A 18 13.39 -8.10 -21.68
CA GLY A 18 13.78 -7.55 -20.39
C GLY A 18 15.01 -6.64 -20.48
N ILE A 19 14.93 -5.45 -19.90
CA ILE A 19 16.03 -4.47 -19.80
C ILE A 19 16.42 -4.34 -18.33
N ILE A 20 17.68 -4.61 -18.00
CA ILE A 20 18.23 -4.48 -16.65
C ILE A 20 19.37 -3.47 -16.67
N GLY A 21 19.23 -2.40 -15.89
CA GLY A 21 20.18 -1.29 -15.75
C GLY A 21 21.34 -1.57 -14.81
N GLU A 22 22.06 -0.51 -14.45
CA GLU A 22 23.25 -0.56 -13.60
C GLU A 22 22.92 -0.73 -12.12
N ASN A 23 23.82 -1.38 -11.36
CA ASN A 23 23.67 -1.53 -9.92
C ASN A 23 22.32 -2.17 -9.51
N VAL A 24 21.82 -3.09 -10.35
CA VAL A 24 20.63 -3.89 -10.05
C VAL A 24 21.04 -5.16 -9.30
N THR A 25 20.29 -5.54 -8.28
CA THR A 25 20.40 -6.83 -7.60
C THR A 25 19.09 -7.59 -7.72
N LEU A 26 19.13 -8.75 -8.36
CA LEU A 26 18.05 -9.73 -8.37
C LEU A 26 18.50 -10.94 -7.54
N GLU A 27 17.82 -11.21 -6.43
CA GLU A 27 18.12 -12.36 -5.58
C GLU A 27 17.59 -13.69 -6.17
N ASP A 28 17.81 -14.78 -5.45
CA ASP A 28 17.45 -16.14 -5.87
C ASP A 28 15.96 -16.28 -6.23
N ASP A 29 15.66 -17.10 -7.24
CA ASP A 29 14.30 -17.46 -7.66
C ASP A 29 13.40 -16.26 -8.08
N VAL A 30 13.98 -15.10 -8.37
CA VAL A 30 13.26 -13.95 -8.94
C VAL A 30 12.83 -14.27 -10.38
N TYR A 31 11.58 -13.94 -10.71
CA TYR A 31 11.03 -14.07 -12.07
C TYR A 31 10.65 -12.69 -12.62
N ILE A 32 11.35 -12.27 -13.67
CA ILE A 32 11.08 -11.05 -14.43
C ILE A 32 10.40 -11.43 -15.75
N ASP A 33 9.13 -11.05 -15.90
CA ASP A 33 8.31 -11.39 -17.06
C ASP A 33 8.58 -10.46 -18.27
N TYR A 34 7.93 -10.73 -19.40
CA TYR A 34 8.27 -10.15 -20.71
C TYR A 34 8.31 -8.61 -20.72
N GLY A 35 9.35 -8.06 -21.34
CA GLY A 35 9.45 -6.63 -21.63
C GLY A 35 9.53 -5.71 -20.41
N CYS A 36 9.85 -6.24 -19.23
CA CYS A 36 10.08 -5.43 -18.03
C CYS A 36 11.31 -4.54 -18.19
N ILE A 37 11.24 -3.34 -17.63
CA ILE A 37 12.36 -2.39 -17.56
C ILE A 37 12.73 -2.21 -16.09
N ILE A 38 13.84 -2.80 -15.68
CA ILE A 38 14.43 -2.61 -14.36
C ILE A 38 15.55 -1.58 -14.51
N ARG A 39 15.29 -0.35 -14.08
CA ARG A 39 16.27 0.75 -14.13
C ARG A 39 17.35 0.58 -13.07
N ASP A 40 18.26 1.55 -13.01
CA ASP A 40 19.43 1.48 -12.15
C ASP A 40 19.05 1.51 -10.66
N ASN A 41 19.92 0.97 -9.80
CA ASN A 41 19.81 1.04 -8.33
C ASN A 41 18.59 0.30 -7.74
N VAL A 42 18.15 -0.77 -8.39
CA VAL A 42 17.03 -1.58 -7.93
C VAL A 42 17.52 -2.85 -7.23
N HIS A 43 16.91 -3.18 -6.09
CA HIS A 43 17.10 -4.47 -5.40
C HIS A 43 15.75 -5.18 -5.28
N ILE A 44 15.64 -6.34 -5.94
CA ILE A 44 14.48 -7.23 -5.87
C ILE A 44 14.90 -8.48 -5.10
N LYS A 45 14.27 -8.70 -3.95
CA LYS A 45 14.57 -9.85 -3.09
C LYS A 45 13.97 -11.16 -3.60
N LYS A 46 14.43 -12.26 -2.99
CA LYS A 46 14.22 -13.63 -3.49
C LYS A 46 12.76 -14.02 -3.66
N GLY A 47 12.50 -14.90 -4.62
CA GLY A 47 11.19 -15.49 -4.90
C GLY A 47 10.13 -14.53 -5.41
N SER A 48 10.51 -13.30 -5.77
CA SER A 48 9.59 -12.27 -6.25
C SER A 48 9.29 -12.40 -7.74
N PHE A 49 8.04 -12.19 -8.12
CA PHE A 49 7.54 -12.16 -9.48
C PHE A 49 7.22 -10.72 -9.92
N ILE A 50 7.77 -10.31 -11.06
CA ILE A 50 7.54 -9.01 -11.68
C ILE A 50 6.85 -9.21 -13.03
N GLY A 51 5.57 -8.82 -13.11
CA GLY A 51 4.72 -9.05 -14.27
C GLY A 51 5.08 -8.20 -15.48
N ALA A 52 4.72 -8.69 -16.66
CA ALA A 52 5.17 -8.14 -17.95
C ALA A 52 5.03 -6.62 -18.07
N ARG A 53 6.00 -6.00 -18.74
CA ARG A 53 6.09 -4.56 -19.06
C ARG A 53 6.03 -3.65 -17.84
N THR A 54 6.35 -4.17 -16.66
CA THR A 54 6.50 -3.35 -15.46
C THR A 54 7.80 -2.54 -15.55
N ILE A 55 7.74 -1.29 -15.08
CA ILE A 55 8.91 -0.41 -14.97
C ILE A 55 9.24 -0.23 -13.50
N ILE A 56 10.43 -0.67 -13.10
CA ILE A 56 10.93 -0.66 -11.72
C ILE A 56 12.12 0.29 -11.64
N GLY A 57 12.15 1.15 -10.62
CA GLY A 57 13.15 2.19 -10.45
C GLY A 57 12.91 3.40 -11.37
N GLU A 58 11.64 3.75 -11.63
CA GLU A 58 11.27 4.84 -12.55
C GLU A 58 11.93 6.19 -12.20
N TYR A 59 12.19 7.00 -13.22
CA TYR A 59 12.92 8.25 -13.10
C TYR A 59 12.22 9.27 -12.20
N LEU A 60 12.97 9.79 -11.23
CA LEU A 60 12.56 10.95 -10.46
C LEU A 60 12.76 12.25 -11.26
N MET A 61 12.22 13.35 -10.74
CA MET A 61 12.20 14.64 -11.43
C MET A 61 13.59 15.17 -11.81
N ASP A 62 14.61 14.86 -11.02
CA ASP A 62 15.97 15.35 -11.25
C ASP A 62 16.66 14.74 -12.48
N PHE A 63 16.33 13.50 -12.87
CA PHE A 63 16.72 12.92 -14.15
C PHE A 63 16.35 13.83 -15.32
N TYR A 64 15.18 14.48 -15.26
CA TYR A 64 14.70 15.29 -16.37
C TYR A 64 15.47 16.61 -16.54
N LYS A 65 16.29 17.02 -15.56
CA LYS A 65 17.10 18.24 -15.61
C LYS A 65 18.28 18.12 -16.57
N ASP A 66 18.92 16.95 -16.62
CA ASP A 66 20.16 16.72 -17.39
C ASP A 66 20.21 15.35 -18.11
N LYS A 67 19.13 14.55 -18.03
CA LYS A 67 19.04 13.18 -18.56
C LYS A 67 20.08 12.22 -17.98
N THR A 68 20.60 12.53 -16.80
CA THR A 68 21.51 11.68 -16.04
C THR A 68 20.75 11.08 -14.87
N ASN A 69 20.65 9.74 -14.84
CA ASN A 69 19.97 9.06 -13.74
C ASN A 69 20.79 9.24 -12.44
N LYS A 70 20.17 9.84 -11.42
CA LYS A 70 20.77 9.99 -10.10
C LYS A 70 20.49 8.74 -9.26
N VAL A 71 21.17 8.61 -8.12
CA VAL A 71 21.04 7.43 -7.27
C VAL A 71 19.78 7.53 -6.42
N HIS A 72 18.74 6.81 -6.84
CA HIS A 72 17.48 6.67 -6.12
C HIS A 72 17.15 5.19 -5.89
N PRO A 73 17.65 4.60 -4.80
CA PRO A 73 17.50 3.16 -4.57
C PRO A 73 16.04 2.74 -4.42
N LEU A 74 15.68 1.58 -4.98
CA LEU A 74 14.39 0.93 -4.76
C LEU A 74 14.62 -0.47 -4.21
N ILE A 75 13.93 -0.82 -3.12
CA ILE A 75 13.93 -2.16 -2.54
C ILE A 75 12.53 -2.78 -2.62
N ILE A 76 12.43 -3.98 -3.17
CA ILE A 76 11.24 -4.81 -3.17
C ILE A 76 11.52 -6.08 -2.35
N GLY A 77 10.69 -6.32 -1.35
CA GLY A 77 10.79 -7.45 -0.42
C GLY A 77 10.63 -8.83 -1.07
N GLU A 78 10.79 -9.86 -0.24
CA GLU A 78 10.71 -11.26 -0.64
C GLU A 78 9.31 -11.63 -1.10
N ASN A 79 9.21 -12.59 -2.03
CA ASN A 79 7.93 -13.19 -2.44
C ASN A 79 6.87 -12.18 -2.91
N ALA A 80 7.28 -11.07 -3.51
CA ALA A 80 6.35 -10.12 -4.10
C ALA A 80 5.65 -10.75 -5.32
N LEU A 81 4.38 -10.44 -5.50
CA LEU A 81 3.59 -10.77 -6.69
C LEU A 81 3.11 -9.49 -7.35
N ILE A 82 3.98 -8.89 -8.16
CA ILE A 82 3.69 -7.65 -8.88
C ILE A 82 3.11 -8.02 -10.24
N ARG A 83 1.87 -7.63 -10.52
CA ARG A 83 1.22 -7.91 -11.81
C ARG A 83 1.68 -6.93 -12.90
N THR A 84 1.11 -7.04 -14.08
CA THR A 84 1.63 -6.38 -15.29
C THR A 84 1.58 -4.86 -15.22
N GLU A 85 2.52 -4.23 -15.94
CA GLU A 85 2.52 -2.80 -16.26
C GLU A 85 2.50 -1.88 -15.02
N ASN A 86 3.05 -2.35 -13.91
CA ASN A 86 3.24 -1.50 -12.74
C ASN A 86 4.36 -0.49 -13.03
N VAL A 87 4.32 0.66 -12.36
CA VAL A 87 5.39 1.67 -12.39
C VAL A 87 5.77 2.01 -10.97
N ILE A 88 7.00 1.71 -10.56
CA ILE A 88 7.49 1.89 -9.19
C ILE A 88 8.76 2.73 -9.22
N TYR A 89 8.75 3.86 -8.52
CA TYR A 89 9.83 4.84 -8.51
C TYR A 89 10.96 4.46 -7.55
N GLY A 90 12.14 5.07 -7.74
CA GLY A 90 13.23 5.07 -6.77
C GLY A 90 12.90 5.80 -5.47
N ASP A 91 13.81 5.71 -4.49
CA ASP A 91 13.64 6.19 -3.11
C ASP A 91 12.45 5.54 -2.39
N THR A 92 12.07 4.32 -2.75
CA THR A 92 10.91 3.61 -2.20
C THR A 92 11.31 2.26 -1.63
N ILE A 93 10.66 1.85 -0.55
CA ILE A 93 10.86 0.56 0.10
C ILE A 93 9.52 -0.16 0.17
N ILE A 94 9.48 -1.39 -0.34
CA ILE A 94 8.33 -2.27 -0.29
C ILE A 94 8.71 -3.53 0.48
N GLY A 95 7.92 -3.89 1.48
CA GLY A 95 8.11 -5.07 2.31
C GLY A 95 7.82 -6.39 1.60
N ASP A 96 7.92 -7.47 2.36
CA ASP A 96 7.76 -8.83 1.90
C ASP A 96 6.29 -9.17 1.62
N ASN A 97 6.06 -10.15 0.75
CA ASN A 97 4.73 -10.66 0.36
C ASN A 97 3.80 -9.58 -0.24
N PHE A 98 4.37 -8.50 -0.77
CA PHE A 98 3.63 -7.46 -1.48
C PHE A 98 2.89 -8.02 -2.69
N GLN A 99 1.66 -7.60 -2.94
CA GLN A 99 0.94 -7.97 -4.15
C GLN A 99 0.29 -6.77 -4.82
N SER A 100 0.33 -6.73 -6.15
CA SER A 100 -0.33 -5.68 -6.91
C SER A 100 -1.32 -6.20 -7.94
N GLY A 101 -2.30 -5.38 -8.30
CA GLY A 101 -3.10 -5.50 -9.51
C GLY A 101 -2.34 -5.01 -10.74
N HIS A 102 -3.07 -4.82 -11.84
CA HIS A 102 -2.47 -4.34 -13.09
C HIS A 102 -2.34 -2.81 -13.08
N LYS A 103 -1.30 -2.27 -13.73
CA LYS A 103 -1.17 -0.82 -13.96
C LYS A 103 -1.23 0.03 -12.68
N VAL A 104 -0.61 -0.43 -11.60
CA VAL A 104 -0.45 0.35 -10.36
C VAL A 104 0.74 1.31 -10.51
N THR A 105 0.62 2.52 -9.97
CA THR A 105 1.71 3.48 -9.91
C THR A 105 2.07 3.75 -8.45
N ILE A 106 3.36 3.69 -8.11
CA ILE A 106 3.89 3.96 -6.76
C ILE A 106 5.08 4.91 -6.88
N ARG A 107 4.94 6.12 -6.37
CA ARG A 107 5.96 7.15 -6.48
C ARG A 107 6.98 7.12 -5.34
N GLU A 108 7.96 8.01 -5.46
CA GLU A 108 9.17 8.08 -4.64
C GLU A 108 8.92 8.40 -3.17
N LYS A 109 9.88 8.05 -2.31
CA LYS A 109 9.87 8.35 -0.87
C LYS A 109 8.68 7.74 -0.14
N THR A 110 8.22 6.59 -0.63
CA THR A 110 7.11 5.85 -0.04
C THR A 110 7.66 4.61 0.66
N ILE A 111 7.11 4.32 1.84
CA ILE A 111 7.41 3.11 2.61
C ILE A 111 6.14 2.27 2.68
N ILE A 112 6.23 1.02 2.22
CA ILE A 112 5.15 0.04 2.25
C ILE A 112 5.61 -1.17 3.06
N GLY A 113 4.82 -1.55 4.05
CA GLY A 113 5.07 -2.70 4.92
C GLY A 113 4.85 -4.05 4.23
N ASN A 114 4.74 -5.08 5.06
CA ASN A 114 4.63 -6.48 4.63
C ASN A 114 3.17 -6.87 4.40
N ASN A 115 2.94 -7.86 3.53
CA ASN A 115 1.61 -8.44 3.25
C ASN A 115 0.58 -7.41 2.75
N VAL A 116 1.05 -6.34 2.10
CA VAL A 116 0.20 -5.29 1.53
C VAL A 116 -0.32 -5.71 0.16
N ARG A 117 -1.57 -5.38 -0.13
CA ARG A 117 -2.21 -5.59 -1.44
C ARG A 117 -2.64 -4.26 -2.03
N VAL A 118 -2.23 -3.97 -3.27
CA VAL A 118 -2.59 -2.74 -4.00
C VAL A 118 -3.30 -3.09 -5.31
N GLY A 119 -4.57 -2.75 -5.41
CA GLY A 119 -5.43 -3.15 -6.53
C GLY A 119 -5.14 -2.40 -7.83
N THR A 120 -5.66 -2.95 -8.92
CA THR A 120 -5.50 -2.44 -10.30
C THR A 120 -5.78 -0.94 -10.42
N LEU A 121 -4.94 -0.21 -11.16
CA LEU A 121 -5.02 1.23 -11.40
C LEU A 121 -4.85 2.15 -10.18
N SER A 122 -4.54 1.61 -9.00
CA SER A 122 -4.28 2.46 -7.84
C SER A 122 -3.02 3.28 -8.03
N ASP A 123 -3.07 4.50 -7.51
CA ASP A 123 -2.08 5.54 -7.66
C ASP A 123 -1.64 6.00 -6.28
N ILE A 124 -0.43 5.60 -5.90
CA ILE A 124 0.23 6.01 -4.68
C ILE A 124 1.23 7.09 -5.07
N GLN A 125 0.97 8.30 -4.61
CA GLN A 125 1.87 9.43 -4.81
C GLN A 125 3.15 9.23 -3.97
N GLY A 126 3.91 10.29 -3.67
CA GLY A 126 5.15 10.16 -2.89
C GLY A 126 4.96 10.47 -1.41
N TYR A 127 6.00 10.25 -0.60
CA TYR A 127 6.03 10.62 0.82
C TYR A 127 4.91 9.93 1.64
N CYS A 128 4.54 8.70 1.29
CA CYS A 128 3.48 7.97 1.99
C CYS A 128 4.07 6.90 2.93
N GLU A 129 3.37 6.65 4.03
CA GLU A 129 3.65 5.55 4.97
C GLU A 129 2.47 4.57 4.93
N ILE A 130 2.72 3.32 4.56
CA ILE A 130 1.72 2.26 4.52
C ILE A 130 2.22 1.09 5.36
N GLY A 131 1.44 0.71 6.37
CA GLY A 131 1.73 -0.37 7.31
C GLY A 131 1.58 -1.76 6.71
N ASN A 132 1.45 -2.75 7.59
CA ASN A 132 1.34 -4.17 7.23
C ASN A 132 -0.11 -4.60 7.01
N TYR A 133 -0.31 -5.64 6.20
CA TYR A 133 -1.64 -6.25 5.97
C TYR A 133 -2.71 -5.27 5.45
N VAL A 134 -2.29 -4.15 4.85
CA VAL A 134 -3.19 -3.15 4.28
C VAL A 134 -3.77 -3.67 2.96
N GLY A 135 -5.09 -3.52 2.80
CA GLY A 135 -5.81 -3.87 1.58
C GLY A 135 -6.30 -2.64 0.82
N ILE A 136 -5.56 -2.21 -0.20
CA ILE A 136 -5.95 -1.16 -1.13
C ILE A 136 -6.55 -1.82 -2.37
N HIS A 137 -7.80 -1.50 -2.70
CA HIS A 137 -8.51 -2.06 -3.85
C HIS A 137 -8.23 -1.28 -5.14
N SER A 138 -9.06 -1.48 -6.16
CA SER A 138 -8.87 -0.90 -7.50
C SER A 138 -9.06 0.61 -7.54
N ASN A 139 -8.16 1.30 -8.26
CA ASN A 139 -8.26 2.70 -8.61
C ASN A 139 -8.46 3.61 -7.38
N VAL A 140 -7.66 3.36 -6.35
CA VAL A 140 -7.56 4.20 -5.16
C VAL A 140 -6.46 5.23 -5.39
N HIS A 141 -6.72 6.49 -5.02
CA HIS A 141 -5.72 7.55 -5.00
C HIS A 141 -5.26 7.82 -3.57
N ILE A 142 -3.96 7.65 -3.33
CA ILE A 142 -3.31 7.97 -2.05
C ILE A 142 -2.46 9.23 -2.25
N GLY A 143 -2.98 10.37 -1.80
CA GLY A 143 -2.31 11.66 -1.86
C GLY A 143 -1.03 11.70 -1.01
N GLN A 144 -0.09 12.58 -1.36
CA GLN A 144 1.20 12.68 -0.66
C GLN A 144 1.02 12.94 0.83
N LYS A 145 1.95 12.42 1.64
CA LYS A 145 1.95 12.50 3.11
C LYS A 145 0.86 11.68 3.81
N SER A 146 0.11 10.87 3.08
CA SER A 146 -0.87 9.98 3.72
C SER A 146 -0.15 8.94 4.58
N LYS A 147 -0.71 8.67 5.76
CA LYS A 147 -0.27 7.62 6.67
C LYS A 147 -1.39 6.60 6.87
N ILE A 148 -1.11 5.36 6.55
CA ILE A 148 -2.08 4.26 6.60
C ILE A 148 -1.49 3.16 7.49
N ASN A 149 -2.07 2.96 8.67
CA ASN A 149 -1.60 1.98 9.64
C ASN A 149 -2.09 0.55 9.28
N ASP A 150 -1.66 -0.43 10.09
CA ASP A 150 -1.83 -1.85 9.81
C ASP A 150 -3.31 -2.27 9.68
N TYR A 151 -3.57 -3.27 8.84
CA TYR A 151 -4.91 -3.87 8.67
C TYR A 151 -6.00 -2.92 8.14
N VAL A 152 -5.64 -1.76 7.58
CA VAL A 152 -6.61 -0.86 6.96
C VAL A 152 -7.16 -1.44 5.65
N TRP A 153 -8.45 -1.26 5.40
CA TRP A 153 -9.08 -1.53 4.11
C TRP A 153 -9.50 -0.24 3.41
N ILE A 154 -9.04 -0.07 2.17
CA ILE A 154 -9.42 1.03 1.29
C ILE A 154 -10.05 0.46 0.03
N PHE A 155 -11.37 0.59 -0.07
CA PHE A 155 -12.16 0.03 -1.16
C PHE A 155 -12.05 0.85 -2.47
N PRO A 156 -12.56 0.35 -3.61
CA PRO A 156 -12.32 0.99 -4.91
C PRO A 156 -12.72 2.46 -4.97
N TYR A 157 -12.02 3.25 -5.80
CA TYR A 157 -12.35 4.66 -6.07
C TYR A 157 -12.27 5.60 -4.85
N VAL A 158 -11.64 5.18 -3.76
CA VAL A 158 -11.36 6.09 -2.63
C VAL A 158 -10.27 7.08 -3.02
N VAL A 159 -10.42 8.32 -2.57
CA VAL A 159 -9.45 9.40 -2.77
C VAL A 159 -9.06 9.98 -1.43
N LEU A 160 -7.77 9.88 -1.08
CA LEU A 160 -7.18 10.60 0.05
C LEU A 160 -6.51 11.88 -0.47
N THR A 161 -6.98 13.03 -0.01
CA THR A 161 -6.47 14.35 -0.46
C THR A 161 -5.48 14.93 0.55
N ASN A 162 -4.78 16.00 0.18
CA ASN A 162 -3.73 16.57 1.03
C ASN A 162 -3.60 18.10 1.01
N ASP A 163 -4.24 18.83 0.11
CA ASP A 163 -4.18 20.30 0.07
C ASP A 163 -5.46 20.92 0.65
N PRO A 164 -5.43 21.46 1.89
CA PRO A 164 -6.62 21.97 2.59
C PRO A 164 -7.24 23.19 1.91
N THR A 165 -6.46 23.96 1.14
CA THR A 165 -6.90 25.19 0.46
C THR A 165 -6.24 25.32 -0.91
N PRO A 166 -6.63 24.49 -1.88
CA PRO A 166 -5.86 24.33 -3.11
C PRO A 166 -5.97 25.51 -4.09
N PRO A 167 -4.88 25.86 -4.80
CA PRO A 167 -3.51 25.37 -4.61
C PRO A 167 -2.79 26.06 -3.42
N SER A 168 -2.06 25.28 -2.60
CA SER A 168 -1.22 25.82 -1.51
C SER A 168 0.11 25.05 -1.33
N GLU A 169 1.07 25.69 -0.66
CA GLU A 169 2.37 25.07 -0.30
C GLU A 169 2.25 24.11 0.91
N VAL A 170 1.15 24.17 1.65
CA VAL A 170 0.97 23.43 2.90
C VAL A 170 0.12 22.18 2.63
N MET A 171 0.77 21.04 2.53
CA MET A 171 0.08 19.74 2.44
C MET A 171 -0.09 19.09 3.82
N LEU A 172 -1.32 18.68 4.13
CA LEU A 172 -1.75 17.90 5.28
C LEU A 172 -2.28 16.53 4.82
N GLY A 173 -1.45 15.49 4.93
CA GLY A 173 -1.86 14.13 4.56
C GLY A 173 -2.92 13.56 5.49
N VAL A 174 -3.74 12.65 4.96
CA VAL A 174 -4.74 11.90 5.73
C VAL A 174 -4.05 10.84 6.59
N THR A 175 -4.53 10.64 7.82
CA THR A 175 -4.09 9.52 8.68
C THR A 175 -5.23 8.54 8.86
N ILE A 176 -4.98 7.25 8.63
CA ILE A 176 -5.95 6.16 8.81
C ILE A 176 -5.35 5.14 9.77
N ASP A 177 -5.98 4.97 10.93
CA ASP A 177 -5.53 4.07 11.98
C ASP A 177 -5.95 2.62 11.75
N SER A 178 -5.32 1.73 12.53
CA SER A 178 -5.44 0.29 12.35
C SER A 178 -6.88 -0.18 12.33
N PHE A 179 -7.14 -1.19 11.49
CA PHE A 179 -8.46 -1.81 11.30
C PHE A 179 -9.56 -0.89 10.73
N ALA A 180 -9.31 0.39 10.50
CA ALA A 180 -10.30 1.27 9.88
C ALA A 180 -10.63 0.83 8.45
N VAL A 181 -11.85 1.14 8.02
CA VAL A 181 -12.39 0.74 6.73
C VAL A 181 -12.96 1.96 5.99
N ILE A 182 -12.44 2.20 4.79
CA ILE A 182 -12.94 3.25 3.89
C ILE A 182 -13.66 2.61 2.71
N ALA A 183 -14.98 2.70 2.68
CA ALA A 183 -15.79 2.09 1.63
C ALA A 183 -15.72 2.85 0.30
N THR A 184 -16.12 2.15 -0.76
CA THR A 184 -15.99 2.55 -2.17
C THR A 184 -16.42 3.98 -2.45
N GLY A 185 -15.63 4.70 -3.25
CA GLY A 185 -15.99 6.02 -3.78
C GLY A 185 -15.97 7.16 -2.76
N SER A 186 -15.39 6.94 -1.58
CA SER A 186 -15.30 7.97 -0.54
C SER A 186 -14.12 8.92 -0.77
N ILE A 187 -14.30 10.19 -0.40
CA ILE A 187 -13.27 11.22 -0.47
C ILE A 187 -12.95 11.68 0.95
N ILE A 188 -11.68 11.62 1.32
CA ILE A 188 -11.20 12.06 2.64
C ILE A 188 -10.43 13.38 2.47
N LEU A 189 -10.91 14.43 3.14
CA LEU A 189 -10.33 15.76 3.05
C LEU A 189 -8.98 15.84 3.79
N PRO A 190 -8.16 16.87 3.47
CA PRO A 190 -6.80 16.99 3.97
C PRO A 190 -6.72 17.08 5.49
N GLY A 191 -5.74 16.41 6.07
CA GLY A 191 -5.48 16.40 7.51
C GLY A 191 -6.48 15.64 8.36
N VAL A 192 -7.51 15.03 7.76
CA VAL A 192 -8.48 14.21 8.49
C VAL A 192 -7.81 12.96 9.07
N HIS A 193 -8.16 12.64 10.30
CA HIS A 193 -7.80 11.42 10.98
C HIS A 193 -9.00 10.46 11.06
N VAL A 194 -8.87 9.28 10.48
CA VAL A 194 -9.81 8.18 10.69
C VAL A 194 -9.24 7.25 11.75
N CYS A 195 -9.79 7.29 12.97
CA CYS A 195 -9.30 6.53 14.10
C CYS A 195 -9.58 5.02 13.99
N GLU A 196 -8.95 4.25 14.88
CA GLU A 196 -9.00 2.79 14.93
C GLU A 196 -10.42 2.25 14.82
N ASP A 197 -10.62 1.19 14.04
CA ASP A 197 -11.93 0.57 13.79
C ASP A 197 -13.00 1.54 13.24
N GLY A 198 -12.63 2.74 12.78
CA GLY A 198 -13.53 3.69 12.13
C GLY A 198 -14.06 3.15 10.80
N PHE A 199 -15.33 3.43 10.49
CA PHE A 199 -15.97 3.01 9.24
C PHE A 199 -16.52 4.20 8.46
N VAL A 200 -15.93 4.45 7.30
CA VAL A 200 -16.43 5.43 6.34
C VAL A 200 -17.29 4.70 5.31
N GLY A 201 -18.59 4.98 5.27
CA GLY A 201 -19.50 4.37 4.32
C GLY A 201 -19.36 4.90 2.89
N ALA A 202 -19.90 4.14 1.94
CA ALA A 202 -19.65 4.35 0.52
C ALA A 202 -20.09 5.75 0.05
N GLY A 203 -19.28 6.38 -0.79
CA GLY A 203 -19.54 7.71 -1.37
C GLY A 203 -19.47 8.87 -0.38
N ALA A 204 -18.92 8.67 0.82
CA ALA A 204 -18.86 9.72 1.83
C ALA A 204 -17.83 10.81 1.47
N VAL A 205 -18.12 12.06 1.83
CA VAL A 205 -17.15 13.17 1.80
C VAL A 205 -16.81 13.53 3.24
N VAL A 206 -15.67 13.02 3.71
CA VAL A 206 -15.27 13.13 5.12
C VAL A 206 -14.48 14.41 5.31
N ASN A 207 -15.04 15.36 6.06
CA ASN A 207 -14.49 16.69 6.28
C ASN A 207 -14.06 16.96 7.73
N ARG A 208 -14.11 15.95 8.59
CA ARG A 208 -13.74 15.98 10.01
C ARG A 208 -13.24 14.60 10.41
N ASP A 209 -12.49 14.54 11.50
CA ASP A 209 -11.99 13.29 12.06
C ASP A 209 -13.14 12.31 12.35
N VAL A 210 -12.86 11.03 12.11
CA VAL A 210 -13.78 9.93 12.38
C VAL A 210 -13.34 9.28 13.68
N PRO A 211 -14.15 9.36 14.76
CA PRO A 211 -13.76 8.77 16.05
C PRO A 211 -13.62 7.25 15.98
N LYS A 212 -12.94 6.68 16.98
CA LYS A 212 -12.77 5.23 17.12
C LYS A 212 -14.13 4.51 17.05
N GLU A 213 -14.17 3.37 16.37
CA GLU A 213 -15.35 2.50 16.29
C GLU A 213 -16.64 3.22 15.80
N THR A 214 -16.49 4.26 15.00
CA THR A 214 -17.62 5.12 14.58
C THR A 214 -17.91 5.00 13.08
N VAL A 215 -19.19 4.97 12.74
CA VAL A 215 -19.69 4.93 11.36
C VAL A 215 -20.05 6.33 10.90
N VAL A 216 -19.44 6.79 9.81
CA VAL A 216 -19.81 8.05 9.13
C VAL A 216 -20.27 7.80 7.70
N VAL A 217 -21.28 8.55 7.25
CA VAL A 217 -21.83 8.46 5.88
C VAL A 217 -22.29 9.81 5.35
N GLY A 218 -22.38 9.95 4.03
CA GLY A 218 -23.00 11.10 3.36
C GLY A 218 -22.03 12.21 2.94
N ASN A 219 -22.59 13.33 2.47
CA ASN A 219 -21.86 14.51 2.01
C ASN A 219 -22.50 15.80 2.57
N PRO A 220 -21.87 16.47 3.55
CA PRO A 220 -20.69 16.03 4.28
C PRO A 220 -20.99 14.78 5.11
N ALA A 221 -19.96 13.99 5.41
CA ALA A 221 -20.09 12.79 6.21
C ALA A 221 -20.54 13.13 7.63
N LYS A 222 -21.51 12.38 8.15
CA LYS A 222 -22.03 12.52 9.52
C LYS A 222 -21.96 11.18 10.23
N GLU A 223 -21.64 11.24 11.52
CA GLU A 223 -21.77 10.09 12.42
C GLU A 223 -23.23 9.63 12.47
N ILE A 224 -23.43 8.31 12.37
CA ILE A 224 -24.77 7.69 12.46
C ILE A 224 -24.87 6.66 13.58
N CYS A 225 -23.79 5.95 13.90
CA CYS A 225 -23.74 4.96 14.96
C CYS A 225 -22.31 4.47 15.24
N SER A 226 -22.16 3.65 16.29
CA SER A 226 -20.99 2.79 16.46
C SER A 226 -21.00 1.63 15.46
N VAL A 227 -19.82 1.19 15.03
CA VAL A 227 -19.62 0.03 14.16
C VAL A 227 -20.19 -1.26 14.75
N SER A 228 -20.27 -1.37 16.08
CA SER A 228 -20.88 -2.49 16.81
C SER A 228 -22.36 -2.71 16.49
N LYS A 229 -23.04 -1.73 15.88
CA LYS A 229 -24.43 -1.86 15.43
C LYS A 229 -24.57 -2.45 14.03
N ILE A 230 -23.49 -2.58 13.27
CA ILE A 230 -23.53 -3.13 11.92
C ILE A 230 -23.73 -4.64 12.00
N LYS A 231 -24.81 -5.12 11.36
CA LYS A 231 -25.14 -6.53 11.24
C LYS A 231 -24.85 -7.05 9.85
N ASN A 232 -24.39 -8.30 9.79
CA ASN A 232 -24.25 -9.05 8.56
C ASN A 232 -25.64 -9.16 7.92
N LYS A 233 -25.76 -8.72 6.65
CA LYS A 233 -27.06 -8.68 5.96
C LYS A 233 -27.67 -10.07 5.71
N LEU A 234 -26.85 -11.13 5.77
CA LEU A 234 -27.28 -12.51 5.55
C LEU A 234 -27.52 -13.26 6.87
N THR A 235 -26.59 -13.16 7.83
CA THR A 235 -26.66 -13.95 9.09
C THR A 235 -27.30 -13.18 10.25
N GLY A 236 -27.36 -11.84 10.17
CA GLY A 236 -27.85 -10.99 11.26
C GLY A 236 -26.86 -10.81 12.43
N GLU A 237 -25.71 -11.47 12.38
CA GLU A 237 -24.65 -11.38 13.39
C GLU A 237 -23.93 -10.02 13.33
N LEU A 238 -23.32 -9.60 14.43
CA LEU A 238 -22.51 -8.38 14.47
C LEU A 238 -21.25 -8.56 13.63
N VAL A 239 -20.85 -7.53 12.88
CA VAL A 239 -19.70 -7.61 11.96
C VAL A 239 -18.42 -7.04 12.59
N TYR A 240 -18.53 -5.93 13.32
CA TYR A 240 -17.37 -5.19 13.80
C TYR A 240 -17.16 -5.36 15.32
N PRO A 241 -15.90 -5.36 15.81
CA PRO A 241 -14.66 -5.21 15.04
C PRO A 241 -14.36 -6.37 14.07
N TRP A 242 -14.02 -6.06 12.81
CA TRP A 242 -14.06 -7.05 11.72
C TRP A 242 -13.02 -8.18 11.86
N ARG A 243 -11.95 -7.95 12.61
CA ARG A 243 -10.93 -8.94 12.95
C ARG A 243 -11.49 -10.21 13.61
N TYR A 244 -12.65 -10.13 14.27
CA TYR A 244 -13.32 -11.27 14.90
C TYR A 244 -14.23 -12.06 13.95
N THR A 245 -14.58 -11.48 12.81
CA THR A 245 -15.59 -12.02 11.89
C THR A 245 -15.02 -12.32 10.50
N PHE A 246 -13.84 -11.79 10.19
CA PHE A 246 -13.12 -12.01 8.95
C PHE A 246 -11.64 -12.28 9.22
N LYS A 247 -11.11 -13.31 8.55
CA LYS A 247 -9.75 -13.81 8.80
C LYS A 247 -8.95 -14.17 7.54
N ARG A 248 -9.56 -14.11 6.36
CA ARG A 248 -8.92 -14.58 5.13
C ARG A 248 -7.74 -13.70 4.75
N GLY A 249 -6.56 -14.29 4.58
CA GLY A 249 -5.31 -13.60 4.26
C GLY A 249 -4.82 -12.66 5.36
N MET A 250 -5.21 -12.94 6.62
CA MET A 250 -4.77 -12.25 7.83
C MET A 250 -3.86 -13.18 8.65
N PRO A 251 -2.99 -12.66 9.51
CA PRO A 251 -2.07 -13.50 10.28
C PRO A 251 -2.77 -14.43 11.30
N TRP A 252 -4.06 -14.20 11.56
CA TRP A 252 -4.91 -15.02 12.41
C TRP A 252 -5.85 -15.97 11.64
N GLU A 253 -5.60 -16.23 10.34
CA GLU A 253 -6.46 -17.08 9.51
C GLU A 253 -6.69 -18.48 10.12
N GLU A 254 -5.64 -19.09 10.68
CA GLU A 254 -5.69 -20.44 11.24
C GLU A 254 -6.10 -20.48 12.73
N SER A 255 -5.72 -19.47 13.52
CA SER A 255 -5.87 -19.48 14.98
C SER A 255 -7.04 -18.64 15.51
N GLY A 256 -7.54 -17.68 14.73
CA GLY A 256 -8.47 -16.65 15.21
C GLY A 256 -7.75 -15.51 15.95
N TYR A 257 -8.34 -14.31 15.91
CA TYR A 257 -7.66 -13.08 16.32
C TYR A 257 -7.15 -13.12 17.77
N GLU A 258 -7.98 -13.54 18.74
CA GLU A 258 -7.58 -13.57 20.15
C GLU A 258 -6.39 -14.51 20.41
N SER A 259 -6.40 -15.71 19.83
CA SER A 259 -5.30 -16.66 20.01
C SER A 259 -4.02 -16.14 19.37
N TRP A 260 -4.13 -15.51 18.19
CA TRP A 260 -3.00 -14.89 17.52
C TRP A 260 -2.45 -13.70 18.33
N TYR A 261 -3.30 -12.78 18.74
CA TYR A 261 -2.90 -11.56 19.46
C TYR A 261 -2.20 -11.90 20.78
N ASN A 262 -2.73 -12.86 21.54
CA ASN A 262 -2.11 -13.32 22.78
C ASN A 262 -0.78 -14.09 22.58
N SER A 263 -0.51 -14.56 21.35
CA SER A 263 0.76 -15.20 21.00
C SER A 263 1.85 -14.20 20.61
N LEU A 264 1.48 -12.95 20.30
CA LEU A 264 2.45 -11.89 20.03
C LEU A 264 3.19 -11.55 21.33
N ASP A 265 4.51 -11.46 21.27
CA ASP A 265 5.33 -11.04 22.41
C ASP A 265 5.29 -9.51 22.58
N ILE A 266 4.10 -8.98 22.90
CA ILE A 266 3.84 -7.54 23.05
C ILE A 266 4.46 -6.98 24.35
N ARG A 267 5.02 -7.84 25.21
CA ARG A 267 5.62 -7.44 26.50
C ARG A 267 7.00 -6.78 26.38
N GLY A 268 7.55 -6.64 25.16
CA GLY A 268 8.84 -6.01 24.91
C GLY A 268 8.83 -4.47 24.83
N ASP A 269 7.69 -3.85 24.50
CA ASP A 269 7.65 -2.44 24.09
C ASP A 269 7.19 -1.45 25.18
N GLU A 270 6.78 -1.92 26.36
CA GLU A 270 6.41 -1.05 27.50
C GLU A 270 7.62 -0.54 28.31
N LYS A 271 8.86 -0.83 27.92
CA LYS A 271 10.06 -0.44 28.70
C LYS A 271 10.82 0.80 28.20
N ASN A 272 10.35 1.51 27.18
CA ASN A 272 11.01 2.73 26.70
C ASN A 272 10.00 3.87 26.42
N VAL A 273 9.25 4.28 27.44
CA VAL A 273 8.60 5.61 27.50
C VAL A 273 9.09 6.33 28.76
#